data_AF-A0A1C5VLP3-F1
#
_entry.id   AF-A0A1C5VLP3-F1
#
_cell.length_a   1.000
_cell.length_b   1.000
_cell.length_c   1.000
_cell.angle_alpha   90.00
_cell.angle_beta   90.00
_cell.angle_gamma   90.00
#
_symmetry.space_group_name_H-M   'P 1'
#
loop_
_entity.id
_entity.type
_entity.pdbx_description
1 polymer ?
#
loop_
_entity_poly.entity_id
_entity_poly.type
_entity_poly.pdbx_seq_one_letter_code
_entity_poly.pdbx_strand_id
1 'polypeptide(L)'
;MAIKNRRGPYNKFDPTKLLPGEWAVVLSGDPNASDGLACYMCFGAGVVKRMATYEDMVDNIAASSGEVVAAEVDRQCKAAIQACQTAASNAGSAASAANTAASNADTAASSAATAATGANSAATAANEAAQAAQSVIQGDLSSNTVTFATAAKQDLVSGETLGVLFGKIYKWIASLGTAASKNVANNLTTTAATSFVLDARQGAVLNTRIGLLKSLNTTNKGSLVGAVNEVHDKIIMKKETITGLGGGYIFLATPEGYTIMTAVNPDWANEYCVTGVSAYANGYTILFFNKAVPTTATFSVNSFWYKTS
;
A
#
# COMPACT_ATOMS: atom_id res chain seq x y z
N MET A 1 142.73 15.04 35.86
CA MET A 1 142.04 14.78 37.15
C MET A 1 140.66 14.24 36.83
N ALA A 2 140.31 13.04 37.29
CA ALA A 2 138.96 12.51 37.10
C ALA A 2 138.03 13.08 38.17
N ILE A 3 136.96 13.78 37.75
CA ILE A 3 135.90 14.22 38.65
C ILE A 3 135.18 12.96 39.16
N LYS A 4 135.10 12.79 40.49
CA LYS A 4 134.36 11.70 41.12
C LYS A 4 133.11 12.29 41.80
N ASN A 5 131.93 11.86 41.36
CA ASN A 5 130.66 12.22 41.99
C ASN A 5 130.52 11.51 43.34
N ARG A 6 129.78 12.12 44.28
CA ARG A 6 129.47 11.49 45.57
C ARG A 6 128.53 10.30 45.35
N ARG A 7 128.78 9.18 46.04
CA ARG A 7 128.01 7.94 45.85
C ARG A 7 127.90 7.08 47.11
N GLY A 8 126.79 6.36 47.25
CA GLY A 8 126.53 5.47 48.39
C GLY A 8 125.05 5.02 48.48
N PRO A 9 124.65 4.27 49.51
CA PRO A 9 123.26 3.87 49.73
C PRO A 9 122.38 5.07 50.15
N TYR A 10 121.08 4.99 49.87
CA TYR A 10 120.13 6.07 50.15
C TYR A 10 120.07 6.48 51.63
N ASN A 11 120.18 5.52 52.56
CA ASN A 11 120.15 5.82 54.00
C ASN A 11 121.36 6.64 54.50
N LYS A 12 122.38 6.84 53.67
CA LYS A 12 123.53 7.73 53.92
C LYS A 12 123.53 8.97 53.02
N PHE A 13 122.51 9.10 52.17
CA PHE A 13 122.31 10.28 51.33
C PHE A 13 121.82 11.44 52.19
N ASP A 14 122.63 12.50 52.28
CA ASP A 14 122.33 13.70 53.06
C ASP A 14 122.30 14.91 52.12
N PRO A 15 121.10 15.37 51.69
CA PRO A 15 120.93 16.49 50.77
C PRO A 15 121.57 17.80 51.24
N THR A 16 121.74 17.99 52.55
CA THR A 16 122.25 19.24 53.14
C THR A 16 123.77 19.39 52.99
N LYS A 17 124.47 18.28 52.75
CA LYS A 17 125.93 18.23 52.64
C LYS A 17 126.45 18.27 51.20
N LEU A 18 125.57 18.49 50.24
CA LEU A 18 125.90 18.63 48.83
C LEU A 18 126.06 20.10 48.48
N LEU A 19 127.01 20.39 47.59
CA LEU A 19 127.22 21.73 47.05
C LEU A 19 126.33 21.99 45.82
N PRO A 20 125.95 23.24 45.54
CA PRO A 20 125.22 23.58 44.31
C PRO A 20 125.97 23.10 43.06
N GLY A 21 125.28 22.41 42.16
CA GLY A 21 125.84 21.78 40.96
C GLY A 21 126.50 20.41 41.20
N GLU A 22 126.56 19.93 42.45
CA GLU A 22 127.10 18.59 42.76
C GLU A 22 126.08 17.50 42.40
N TRP A 23 126.57 16.47 41.72
CA TRP A 23 125.84 15.24 41.46
C TRP A 23 126.07 14.22 42.57
N ALA A 24 124.98 13.60 43.02
CA ALA A 24 125.02 12.48 43.95
C ALA A 24 124.35 11.25 43.34
N VAL A 25 125.04 10.13 43.41
CA VAL A 25 124.58 8.85 42.84
C VAL A 25 124.24 7.89 43.97
N VAL A 26 122.96 7.57 44.11
CA VAL A 26 122.46 6.56 45.04
C VAL A 26 122.61 5.19 44.39
N LEU A 27 123.32 4.29 45.08
CA LEU A 27 123.68 2.98 44.56
C LEU A 27 122.79 1.84 45.11
N SER A 28 121.90 2.12 46.06
CA SER A 28 120.91 1.16 46.55
C SER A 28 119.92 1.81 47.52
N GLY A 29 118.70 1.25 47.56
CA GLY A 29 117.71 1.51 48.60
C GLY A 29 116.98 2.85 48.51
N ASP A 30 116.97 3.52 47.37
CA ASP A 30 116.09 4.68 47.16
C ASP A 30 114.62 4.22 47.11
N PRO A 31 113.73 4.73 47.98
CA PRO A 31 112.33 4.31 47.98
C PRO A 31 111.52 4.83 46.78
N ASN A 32 112.06 5.76 46.00
CA ASN A 32 111.33 6.40 44.91
C ASN A 32 111.74 5.91 43.51
N ALA A 33 112.68 4.96 43.43
CA ALA A 33 113.10 4.26 42.22
C ALA A 33 112.90 2.75 42.42
N SER A 34 112.34 2.04 41.43
CA SER A 34 111.93 0.64 41.57
C SER A 34 113.11 -0.33 41.75
N ASP A 35 114.28 0.01 41.21
CA ASP A 35 115.54 -0.73 41.38
C ASP A 35 116.41 -0.21 42.55
N GLY A 36 115.94 0.85 43.24
CA GLY A 36 116.62 1.50 44.34
C GLY A 36 117.85 2.34 43.94
N LEU A 37 118.08 2.56 42.64
CA LEU A 37 119.17 3.38 42.10
C LEU A 37 118.62 4.75 41.70
N ALA A 38 119.37 5.83 42.00
CA ALA A 38 118.91 7.16 41.64
C ALA A 38 120.07 8.14 41.45
N CYS A 39 119.84 9.18 40.66
CA CYS A 39 120.76 10.27 40.49
C CYS A 39 120.10 11.57 40.94
N TYR A 40 120.78 12.33 41.79
CA TYR A 40 120.29 13.60 42.31
C TYR A 40 121.22 14.74 41.91
N MET A 41 120.62 15.86 41.50
CA MET A 41 121.30 17.12 41.26
C MET A 41 120.99 18.11 42.39
N CYS A 42 122.03 18.65 43.01
CA CYS A 42 121.89 19.70 44.01
C CYS A 42 121.80 21.09 43.36
N PHE A 43 120.74 21.85 43.67
CA PHE A 43 120.58 23.25 43.24
C PHE A 43 120.91 24.24 44.38
N GLY A 44 121.06 23.75 45.61
CA GLY A 44 121.32 24.50 46.84
C GLY A 44 121.40 23.55 48.02
N ALA A 45 122.03 23.94 49.13
CA ALA A 45 122.13 23.07 50.30
C ALA A 45 120.74 22.59 50.75
N GLY A 46 120.49 21.27 50.72
CA GLY A 46 119.20 20.65 51.03
C GLY A 46 118.19 20.62 49.87
N VAL A 47 118.42 21.35 48.79
CA VAL A 47 117.54 21.43 47.61
C VAL A 47 118.09 20.54 46.50
N VAL A 48 117.69 19.27 46.53
CA VAL A 48 118.07 18.27 45.54
C VAL A 48 116.86 17.88 44.68
N LYS A 49 117.09 17.64 43.39
CA LYS A 49 116.09 17.06 42.48
C LYS A 49 116.55 15.70 42.00
N ARG A 50 115.66 14.71 42.02
CA ARG A 50 115.90 13.41 41.39
C ARG A 50 115.82 13.58 39.88
N MET A 51 116.82 13.05 39.18
CA MET A 51 116.76 12.86 37.74
C MET A 51 116.11 11.51 37.50
N ALA A 52 114.97 11.50 36.79
CA ALA A 52 114.37 10.26 36.35
C ALA A 52 115.31 9.58 35.34
N THR A 53 115.67 8.33 35.61
CA THR A 53 116.28 7.46 34.61
C THR A 53 115.24 7.02 33.58
N TYR A 54 115.66 6.31 32.53
CA TYR A 54 114.73 5.76 31.54
C TYR A 54 113.72 4.82 32.21
N GLU A 55 114.19 3.98 33.13
CA GLU A 55 113.41 3.03 33.90
C GLU A 55 112.36 3.74 34.78
N ASP A 56 112.77 4.80 35.50
CA ASP A 56 111.84 5.67 36.26
C ASP A 56 110.77 6.31 35.35
N MET A 57 111.14 6.72 34.13
CA MET A 57 110.17 7.27 33.18
C MET A 57 109.21 6.20 32.65
N VAL A 58 109.67 4.97 32.43
CA VAL A 58 108.81 3.85 32.04
C VAL A 58 107.76 3.60 33.12
N ASP A 59 108.15 3.58 34.40
CA ASP A 59 107.22 3.39 35.52
C ASP A 59 106.23 4.57 35.66
N ASN A 60 106.70 5.81 35.53
CA ASN A 60 105.84 7.00 35.57
C ASN A 60 104.84 7.05 34.41
N ILE A 61 105.28 6.68 33.20
CA ILE A 61 104.40 6.59 32.02
C ILE A 61 103.41 5.45 32.22
N ALA A 62 103.84 4.28 32.71
CA ALA A 62 102.94 3.17 32.98
C ALA A 62 101.83 3.54 33.98
N ALA A 63 102.20 4.23 35.08
CA ALA A 63 101.24 4.69 36.09
C ALA A 63 100.26 5.75 35.55
N SER A 64 100.77 6.79 34.88
CA SER A 64 99.93 7.87 34.33
C SER A 64 99.08 7.44 33.14
N SER A 65 99.60 6.54 32.29
CA SER A 65 98.85 5.98 31.16
C SER A 65 97.67 5.13 31.64
N GLY A 66 97.83 4.42 32.77
CA GLY A 66 96.73 3.66 33.39
C GLY A 66 95.55 4.57 33.78
N GLU A 67 95.84 5.72 34.39
CA GLU A 67 94.80 6.68 34.81
C GLU A 67 94.12 7.35 33.61
N VAL A 68 94.90 7.78 32.61
CA VAL A 68 94.36 8.40 31.38
C VAL A 68 93.49 7.42 30.59
N VAL A 69 93.94 6.17 30.44
CA VAL A 69 93.16 5.12 29.76
C VAL A 69 91.89 4.81 30.53
N ALA A 70 91.95 4.69 31.86
CA ALA A 70 90.77 4.45 32.68
C ALA A 70 89.73 5.58 32.54
N ALA A 71 90.16 6.84 32.56
CA ALA A 71 89.28 7.99 32.39
C ALA A 71 88.64 8.04 30.99
N GLU A 72 89.40 7.73 29.94
CA GLU A 72 88.90 7.70 28.57
C GLU A 72 87.92 6.55 28.32
N VAL A 73 88.22 5.36 28.88
CA VAL A 73 87.30 4.22 28.84
C VAL A 73 85.98 4.54 29.54
N ASP A 74 86.03 5.16 30.73
CA ASP A 74 84.82 5.59 31.45
C ASP A 74 84.00 6.63 30.65
N ARG A 75 84.68 7.60 30.02
CA ARG A 75 84.03 8.61 29.15
C ARG A 75 83.31 7.96 27.98
N GLN A 76 83.96 7.05 27.24
CA GLN A 76 83.34 6.37 26.11
C GLN A 76 82.21 5.45 26.55
N CYS A 77 82.38 4.74 27.68
CA CYS A 77 81.35 3.85 28.20
C CYS A 77 80.08 4.64 28.60
N LYS A 78 80.24 5.79 29.28
CA LYS A 78 79.13 6.69 29.61
C LYS A 78 78.41 7.21 28.35
N ALA A 79 79.15 7.61 27.32
CA ALA A 79 78.56 8.06 26.06
C ALA A 79 77.76 6.94 25.36
N ALA A 80 78.31 5.71 25.33
CA ALA A 80 77.62 4.55 24.76
C ALA A 80 76.33 4.23 25.54
N ILE A 81 76.38 4.25 26.87
CA ILE A 81 75.20 4.03 27.73
C ILE A 81 74.11 5.07 27.45
N GLN A 82 74.46 6.35 27.34
CA GLN A 82 73.49 7.41 27.01
C GLN A 82 72.88 7.23 25.62
N ALA A 83 73.67 6.83 24.63
CA ALA A 83 73.16 6.53 23.30
C ALA A 83 72.18 5.35 23.32
N CYS A 84 72.51 4.28 24.05
CA CYS A 84 71.61 3.14 24.25
C CYS A 84 70.31 3.53 24.98
N GLN A 85 70.39 4.36 26.02
CA GLN A 85 69.21 4.86 26.75
C GLN A 85 68.30 5.69 25.83
N THR A 86 68.89 6.53 24.99
CA THR A 86 68.15 7.33 24.00
C THR A 86 67.46 6.43 22.96
N ALA A 87 68.18 5.45 22.42
CA ALA A 87 67.62 4.49 21.46
C ALA A 87 66.47 3.66 22.07
N ALA A 88 66.62 3.20 23.32
CA ALA A 88 65.57 2.48 24.04
C ALA A 88 64.32 3.36 24.27
N SER A 89 64.51 4.63 24.63
CA SER A 89 63.41 5.59 24.81
C SER A 89 62.67 5.86 23.50
N ASN A 90 63.40 6.01 22.40
CA ASN A 90 62.83 6.18 21.06
C ASN A 90 62.04 4.94 20.62
N ALA A 91 62.58 3.74 20.86
CA ALA A 91 61.90 2.49 20.57
C ALA A 91 60.61 2.32 21.39
N GLY A 92 60.64 2.67 22.68
CA GLY A 92 59.44 2.66 23.54
C GLY A 92 58.36 3.64 23.06
N SER A 93 58.78 4.83 22.61
CA SER A 93 57.87 5.84 22.04
C SER A 93 57.25 5.36 20.73
N ALA A 94 58.04 4.76 19.84
CA ALA A 94 57.57 4.19 18.58
C ALA A 94 56.60 3.01 18.80
N ALA A 95 56.90 2.12 19.76
CA ALA A 95 56.01 1.02 20.12
C ALA A 95 54.66 1.53 20.66
N SER A 96 54.69 2.56 21.51
CA SER A 96 53.48 3.19 22.04
C SER A 96 52.62 3.84 20.94
N ALA A 97 53.26 4.51 19.97
CA ALA A 97 52.58 5.06 18.81
C ALA A 97 51.95 3.96 17.93
N ALA A 98 52.66 2.85 17.69
CA ALA A 98 52.16 1.71 16.94
C ALA A 98 50.95 1.06 17.62
N ASN A 99 51.01 0.86 18.95
CA ASN A 99 49.90 0.32 19.73
C ASN A 99 48.66 1.23 19.68
N THR A 100 48.88 2.54 19.71
CA THR A 100 47.79 3.53 19.57
C THR A 100 47.17 3.46 18.18
N ALA A 101 47.99 3.37 17.12
CA ALA A 101 47.50 3.25 15.75
C ALA A 101 46.70 1.95 15.52
N ALA A 102 47.15 0.83 16.08
CA ALA A 102 46.44 -0.44 16.03
C ALA A 102 45.06 -0.33 16.72
N SER A 103 45.02 0.23 17.93
CA SER A 103 43.77 0.43 18.68
C SER A 103 42.78 1.34 17.93
N ASN A 104 43.28 2.38 17.27
CA ASN A 104 42.46 3.26 16.43
C ASN A 104 41.91 2.53 15.20
N ALA A 105 42.70 1.65 14.58
CA ALA A 105 42.26 0.84 13.44
C ALA A 105 41.17 -0.15 13.84
N ASP A 106 41.31 -0.81 15.00
CA ASP A 106 40.28 -1.73 15.53
C ASP A 106 38.97 -1.01 15.84
N THR A 107 39.06 0.21 16.39
CA THR A 107 37.90 1.06 16.65
C THR A 107 37.20 1.47 15.35
N ALA A 108 37.98 1.85 14.32
CA ALA A 108 37.44 2.20 13.01
C ALA A 108 36.75 1.00 12.33
N ALA A 109 37.36 -0.19 12.41
CA ALA A 109 36.78 -1.42 11.87
C ALA A 109 35.46 -1.79 12.57
N SER A 110 35.41 -1.68 13.90
CA SER A 110 34.20 -1.93 14.69
C SER A 110 33.08 -0.94 14.37
N SER A 111 33.42 0.33 14.17
CA SER A 111 32.48 1.37 13.76
C SER A 111 31.92 1.09 12.36
N ALA A 112 32.76 0.67 11.42
CA ALA A 112 32.34 0.28 10.07
C ALA A 112 31.41 -0.94 10.08
N ALA A 113 31.70 -1.96 10.89
CA ALA A 113 30.85 -3.14 11.04
C ALA A 113 29.47 -2.79 11.63
N THR A 114 29.45 -1.87 12.60
CA THR A 114 28.20 -1.35 13.19
C THR A 114 27.37 -0.60 12.14
N ALA A 115 28.01 0.28 11.35
CA ALA A 115 27.34 1.02 10.29
C ALA A 115 26.76 0.09 9.21
N ALA A 116 27.50 -0.95 8.80
CA ALA A 116 27.02 -1.96 7.84
C ALA A 116 25.80 -2.73 8.38
N THR A 117 25.81 -3.10 9.66
CA THR A 117 24.67 -3.75 10.31
C THR A 117 23.45 -2.84 10.32
N GLY A 118 23.61 -1.57 10.69
CA GLY A 118 22.54 -0.58 10.67
C GLY A 118 21.95 -0.38 9.27
N ALA A 119 22.79 -0.32 8.24
CA ALA A 119 22.35 -0.21 6.85
C ALA A 119 21.52 -1.44 6.42
N ASN A 120 21.95 -2.65 6.79
CA ASN A 120 21.20 -3.87 6.49
C ASN A 120 19.83 -3.90 7.20
N SER A 121 19.78 -3.52 8.48
CA SER A 121 18.51 -3.42 9.22
C SER A 121 17.56 -2.41 8.56
N ALA A 122 18.06 -1.26 8.14
CA ALA A 122 17.26 -0.25 7.42
C ALA A 122 16.74 -0.77 6.08
N ALA A 123 17.56 -1.51 5.32
CA ALA A 123 17.14 -2.12 4.07
C ALA A 123 16.03 -3.17 4.27
N THR A 124 16.14 -4.02 5.30
CA THR A 124 15.08 -4.96 5.67
C THR A 124 13.79 -4.25 6.02
N ALA A 125 13.84 -3.22 6.88
CA ALA A 125 12.67 -2.45 7.26
C ALA A 125 12.00 -1.77 6.06
N ALA A 126 12.80 -1.25 5.12
CA ALA A 126 12.29 -0.66 3.87
C ALA A 126 11.57 -1.72 2.99
N ASN A 127 12.12 -2.93 2.90
CA ASN A 127 11.51 -4.02 2.15
C ASN A 127 10.21 -4.53 2.80
N GLU A 128 10.15 -4.60 4.13
CA GLU A 128 8.93 -4.96 4.87
C GLU A 128 7.84 -3.90 4.66
N ALA A 129 8.19 -2.62 4.75
CA ALA A 129 7.27 -1.52 4.48
C ALA A 129 6.74 -1.54 3.04
N ALA A 130 7.60 -1.83 2.06
CA ALA A 130 7.19 -1.96 0.67
C ALA A 130 6.19 -3.11 0.45
N GLN A 131 6.41 -4.27 1.08
CA GLN A 131 5.49 -5.40 1.03
C GLN A 131 4.14 -5.07 1.68
N ALA A 132 4.15 -4.42 2.84
CA ALA A 132 2.93 -3.98 3.50
C ALA A 132 2.12 -3.02 2.62
N ALA A 133 2.78 -2.07 1.96
CA ALA A 133 2.13 -1.16 1.02
C ALA A 133 1.55 -1.90 -0.20
N GLN A 134 2.28 -2.87 -0.76
CA GLN A 134 1.81 -3.66 -1.90
C GLN A 134 0.57 -4.48 -1.56
N SER A 135 0.47 -5.02 -0.33
CA SER A 135 -0.71 -5.74 0.15
C SER A 135 -1.97 -4.88 0.18
N VAL A 136 -1.85 -3.57 0.42
CA VAL A 136 -2.99 -2.64 0.45
C VAL A 136 -3.44 -2.26 -0.97
N ILE A 137 -2.50 -2.22 -1.93
CA ILE A 137 -2.75 -1.72 -3.29
C ILE A 137 -3.14 -2.85 -4.27
N GLN A 138 -2.61 -4.07 -4.08
CA GLN A 138 -2.88 -5.22 -4.95
C GLN A 138 -3.80 -6.28 -4.31
N GLY A 139 -4.16 -6.12 -3.03
CA GLY A 139 -5.07 -7.04 -2.33
C GLY A 139 -6.53 -6.86 -2.71
N ASP A 140 -7.35 -7.88 -2.41
CA ASP A 140 -8.80 -7.79 -2.48
C ASP A 140 -9.33 -6.69 -1.55
N LEU A 141 -9.87 -5.62 -2.15
CA LEU A 141 -10.44 -4.46 -1.46
C LEU A 141 -11.82 -4.75 -0.84
N SER A 142 -12.38 -5.95 -1.04
CA SER A 142 -13.73 -6.30 -0.61
C SER A 142 -13.98 -6.14 0.89
N SER A 143 -12.93 -6.20 1.72
CA SER A 143 -13.01 -6.06 3.18
C SER A 143 -12.85 -4.62 3.70
N ASN A 144 -12.41 -3.69 2.84
CA ASN A 144 -12.27 -2.29 3.22
C ASN A 144 -13.66 -1.68 3.46
N THR A 145 -13.77 -0.84 4.49
CA THR A 145 -15.01 -0.13 4.82
C THR A 145 -14.99 1.25 4.19
N VAL A 146 -16.14 1.67 3.65
CA VAL A 146 -16.32 3.05 3.16
C VAL A 146 -17.36 3.74 4.02
N THR A 147 -16.99 4.91 4.54
CA THR A 147 -17.89 5.75 5.33
C THR A 147 -18.43 6.86 4.43
N PHE A 148 -19.76 6.99 4.34
CA PHE A 148 -20.44 8.00 3.53
C PHE A 148 -21.70 8.47 4.26
N ALA A 149 -22.07 9.74 4.08
CA ALA A 149 -23.30 10.27 4.62
C ALA A 149 -24.50 9.56 3.98
N THR A 150 -25.29 8.86 4.78
CA THR A 150 -26.40 8.02 4.30
C THR A 150 -27.50 8.90 3.74
N ALA A 151 -27.51 9.13 2.42
CA ALA A 151 -28.60 9.84 1.75
C ALA A 151 -29.78 8.88 1.56
N ALA A 152 -30.74 8.92 2.49
CA ALA A 152 -32.14 8.44 2.44
C ALA A 152 -32.46 6.97 2.00
N LYS A 153 -31.55 6.23 1.34
CA LYS A 153 -31.79 4.85 0.92
C LYS A 153 -31.35 3.91 2.04
N GLN A 154 -32.34 3.37 2.76
CA GLN A 154 -32.15 2.53 3.95
C GLN A 154 -31.31 1.26 3.68
N ASP A 155 -31.27 0.78 2.43
CA ASP A 155 -30.63 -0.48 2.09
C ASP A 155 -29.09 -0.41 2.03
N LEU A 156 -28.50 0.76 1.83
CA LEU A 156 -27.03 0.94 1.79
C LEU A 156 -26.58 1.56 3.12
N VAL A 157 -25.96 0.74 3.97
CA VAL A 157 -25.59 1.14 5.33
C VAL A 157 -24.13 1.56 5.34
N SER A 158 -23.83 2.72 5.94
CA SER A 158 -22.45 3.18 6.07
C SER A 158 -21.66 2.32 7.05
N GLY A 159 -20.37 2.12 6.78
CA GLY A 159 -19.52 1.25 7.59
C GLY A 159 -19.58 -0.23 7.18
N GLU A 160 -20.40 -0.59 6.19
CA GLU A 160 -20.34 -1.90 5.54
C GLU A 160 -19.07 -2.06 4.70
N THR A 161 -18.64 -3.31 4.51
CA THR A 161 -17.51 -3.62 3.63
C THR A 161 -17.89 -3.36 2.17
N LEU A 162 -16.91 -3.05 1.33
CA LEU A 162 -17.11 -2.87 -0.11
C LEU A 162 -17.78 -4.09 -0.77
N GLY A 163 -17.42 -5.30 -0.36
CA GLY A 163 -18.03 -6.53 -0.85
C GLY A 163 -19.54 -6.61 -0.54
N VAL A 164 -19.95 -6.22 0.67
CA VAL A 164 -21.37 -6.18 1.06
C VAL A 164 -22.11 -5.09 0.28
N LEU A 165 -21.52 -3.90 0.16
CA LEU A 165 -22.09 -2.80 -0.62
C LEU A 165 -22.31 -3.18 -2.09
N PHE A 166 -21.28 -3.71 -2.75
CA PHE A 166 -21.40 -4.19 -4.13
C PHE A 166 -22.38 -5.36 -4.27
N GLY A 167 -22.42 -6.28 -3.30
CA GLY A 167 -23.40 -7.37 -3.26
C GLY A 167 -24.84 -6.88 -3.15
N LYS A 168 -25.10 -5.85 -2.34
CA LYS A 168 -26.42 -5.21 -2.21
C LYS A 168 -26.82 -4.48 -3.49
N ILE A 169 -25.89 -3.73 -4.10
CA ILE A 169 -26.11 -3.07 -5.40
C ILE A 169 -26.42 -4.12 -6.47
N TYR A 170 -25.67 -5.21 -6.52
CA TYR A 170 -25.90 -6.33 -7.43
C TYR A 170 -27.29 -6.94 -7.22
N LYS A 171 -27.68 -7.25 -5.97
CA LYS A 171 -29.02 -7.76 -5.66
C LYS A 171 -30.12 -6.80 -6.09
N TRP A 172 -29.93 -5.50 -5.87
CA TRP A 172 -30.89 -4.49 -6.29
C TRP A 172 -31.03 -4.47 -7.82
N ILE A 173 -29.93 -4.44 -8.57
CA ILE A 173 -29.95 -4.50 -10.04
C ILE A 173 -30.60 -5.82 -10.52
N ALA A 174 -30.27 -6.95 -9.89
CA ALA A 174 -30.86 -8.25 -10.21
C ALA A 174 -32.37 -8.29 -9.95
N SER A 175 -32.84 -7.64 -8.87
CA SER A 175 -34.27 -7.56 -8.55
C SER A 175 -35.10 -6.78 -9.58
N LEU A 176 -34.46 -5.84 -10.28
CA LEU A 176 -35.09 -5.13 -11.40
C LEU A 176 -35.25 -6.02 -12.64
N GLY A 177 -34.58 -7.18 -12.70
CA GLY A 177 -34.71 -8.16 -13.78
C GLY A 177 -34.48 -7.55 -15.16
N THR A 178 -35.35 -7.89 -16.12
CA THR A 178 -35.28 -7.33 -17.49
C THR A 178 -35.56 -5.83 -17.52
N ALA A 179 -36.31 -5.28 -16.57
CA ALA A 179 -36.69 -3.87 -16.51
C ALA A 179 -35.49 -2.93 -16.33
N ALA A 180 -34.40 -3.41 -15.71
CA ALA A 180 -33.16 -2.62 -15.52
C ALA A 180 -32.57 -2.09 -16.84
N SER A 181 -32.87 -2.75 -17.96
CA SER A 181 -32.35 -2.43 -19.30
C SER A 181 -33.38 -1.76 -20.22
N LYS A 182 -34.54 -1.39 -19.69
CA LYS A 182 -35.66 -0.84 -20.46
C LYS A 182 -35.94 0.59 -20.04
N ASN A 183 -36.41 1.39 -20.97
CA ASN A 183 -36.90 2.73 -20.65
C ASN A 183 -38.30 2.65 -20.04
N VAL A 184 -38.74 3.72 -19.35
CA VAL A 184 -40.10 3.77 -18.80
C VAL A 184 -41.02 4.50 -19.79
N ALA A 185 -42.11 3.85 -20.19
CA ALA A 185 -43.16 4.47 -20.99
C ALA A 185 -44.34 4.87 -20.08
N ASN A 186 -44.63 6.16 -20.04
CA ASN A 186 -45.78 6.73 -19.35
C ASN A 186 -46.83 7.24 -20.36
N ASN A 187 -47.07 6.46 -21.42
CA ASN A 187 -48.05 6.77 -22.46
C ASN A 187 -48.63 5.46 -23.03
N LEU A 188 -49.72 5.60 -23.78
CA LEU A 188 -50.44 4.50 -24.45
C LEU A 188 -50.06 4.33 -25.93
N THR A 189 -49.11 5.13 -26.41
CA THR A 189 -48.75 5.22 -27.82
C THR A 189 -47.45 4.49 -28.15
N THR A 190 -46.68 4.09 -27.14
CA THR A 190 -45.41 3.37 -27.33
C THR A 190 -45.69 1.96 -27.84
N THR A 191 -45.24 1.68 -29.06
CA THR A 191 -45.42 0.38 -29.73
C THR A 191 -44.23 -0.57 -29.54
N ALA A 192 -43.08 -0.05 -29.08
CA ALA A 192 -41.86 -0.82 -28.84
C ALA A 192 -41.88 -1.57 -27.50
N ALA A 193 -42.79 -2.56 -27.38
CA ALA A 193 -43.04 -3.32 -26.14
C ALA A 193 -41.81 -4.05 -25.58
N THR A 194 -40.79 -4.33 -26.39
CA THR A 194 -39.55 -4.98 -25.95
C THR A 194 -38.50 -4.02 -25.41
N SER A 195 -38.67 -2.70 -25.57
CA SER A 195 -37.70 -1.67 -25.18
C SER A 195 -38.17 -0.83 -23.99
N PHE A 196 -39.45 -0.91 -23.62
CA PHE A 196 -40.05 -0.11 -22.57
C PHE A 196 -40.81 -0.96 -21.55
N VAL A 197 -40.77 -0.53 -20.29
CA VAL A 197 -41.67 -1.01 -19.23
C VAL A 197 -42.78 0.01 -18.99
N LEU A 198 -43.97 -0.47 -18.60
CA LEU A 198 -45.11 0.39 -18.29
C LEU A 198 -44.91 1.10 -16.95
N ASP A 199 -45.09 2.42 -16.92
CA ASP A 199 -45.13 3.18 -15.68
C ASP A 199 -46.32 2.72 -14.80
N ALA A 200 -46.07 2.41 -13.53
CA ALA A 200 -47.11 1.96 -12.61
C ALA A 200 -48.26 2.98 -12.47
N ARG A 201 -47.98 4.29 -12.59
CA ARG A 201 -48.99 5.36 -12.59
C ARG A 201 -49.91 5.22 -13.80
N GLN A 202 -49.35 4.92 -14.97
CA GLN A 202 -50.12 4.68 -16.18
C GLN A 202 -50.96 3.40 -16.07
N GLY A 203 -50.42 2.35 -15.45
CA GLY A 203 -51.16 1.14 -15.14
C GLY A 203 -52.39 1.39 -14.26
N ALA A 204 -52.26 2.24 -13.23
CA ALA A 204 -53.38 2.63 -12.37
C ALA A 204 -54.46 3.41 -13.13
N VAL A 205 -54.05 4.34 -14.00
CA VAL A 205 -54.97 5.09 -14.87
C VAL A 205 -55.73 4.14 -15.81
N LEU A 206 -55.03 3.15 -16.40
CA LEU A 206 -55.67 2.14 -17.25
C LEU A 206 -56.69 1.30 -16.50
N ASN A 207 -56.31 0.77 -15.34
CA ASN A 207 -57.20 -0.03 -14.50
C ASN A 207 -58.44 0.77 -14.07
N THR A 208 -58.29 2.07 -13.81
CA THR A 208 -59.41 2.96 -13.46
C THR A 208 -60.33 3.24 -14.64
N ARG A 209 -59.77 3.55 -15.82
CA ARG A 209 -60.55 3.92 -17.02
C ARG A 209 -61.27 2.71 -17.64
N ILE A 210 -60.66 1.53 -17.62
CA ILE A 210 -61.24 0.31 -18.18
C ILE A 210 -62.17 -0.37 -17.15
N GLY A 211 -61.82 -0.31 -15.87
CA GLY A 211 -62.55 -0.98 -14.81
C GLY A 211 -62.26 -2.49 -14.73
N LEU A 212 -63.01 -3.18 -13.85
CA LEU A 212 -62.85 -4.62 -13.62
C LEU A 212 -63.84 -5.40 -14.48
N LEU A 213 -63.36 -6.41 -15.20
CA LEU A 213 -64.20 -7.27 -16.04
C LEU A 213 -65.35 -7.94 -15.28
N LYS A 214 -65.14 -8.23 -13.98
CA LYS A 214 -66.18 -8.81 -13.11
C LYS A 214 -67.39 -7.91 -12.91
N SER A 215 -67.25 -6.60 -13.10
CA SER A 215 -68.32 -5.61 -12.95
C SER A 215 -69.31 -5.60 -14.12
N LEU A 216 -69.03 -6.31 -15.22
CA LEU A 216 -70.00 -6.50 -16.31
C LEU A 216 -71.03 -7.57 -15.94
N ASN A 217 -72.28 -7.35 -16.37
CA ASN A 217 -73.42 -8.24 -16.18
C ASN A 217 -73.46 -9.42 -17.17
N THR A 218 -72.40 -9.60 -17.96
CA THR A 218 -72.24 -10.68 -18.93
C THR A 218 -71.74 -11.95 -18.22
N THR A 219 -71.97 -13.10 -18.83
CA THR A 219 -71.49 -14.40 -18.35
C THR A 219 -70.06 -14.68 -18.82
N ASN A 220 -69.74 -14.32 -20.06
CA ASN A 220 -68.42 -14.44 -20.67
C ASN A 220 -67.49 -13.34 -20.13
N LYS A 221 -66.66 -13.73 -19.16
CA LYS A 221 -65.67 -12.86 -18.50
C LYS A 221 -64.23 -13.30 -18.80
N GLY A 222 -63.99 -13.96 -19.93
CA GLY A 222 -62.64 -14.33 -20.38
C GLY A 222 -61.84 -13.13 -20.91
N SER A 223 -62.52 -12.14 -21.48
CA SER A 223 -61.94 -10.85 -21.90
C SER A 223 -63.03 -9.79 -22.02
N LEU A 224 -62.64 -8.51 -22.10
CA LEU A 224 -63.57 -7.44 -22.43
C LEU A 224 -64.27 -7.68 -23.78
N VAL A 225 -63.52 -8.20 -24.76
CA VAL A 225 -64.06 -8.55 -26.09
C VAL A 225 -65.11 -9.65 -25.98
N GLY A 226 -64.86 -10.70 -25.19
CA GLY A 226 -65.82 -11.78 -24.97
C GLY A 226 -67.12 -11.30 -24.32
N ALA A 227 -67.01 -10.41 -23.34
CA ALA A 227 -68.16 -9.79 -22.70
C ALA A 227 -68.98 -8.93 -23.69
N VAL A 228 -68.31 -8.09 -24.49
CA VAL A 228 -68.98 -7.26 -25.51
C VAL A 228 -69.68 -8.13 -26.55
N ASN A 229 -69.02 -9.19 -27.03
CA ASN A 229 -69.61 -10.10 -28.01
C ASN A 229 -70.83 -10.83 -27.46
N GLU A 230 -70.86 -11.22 -26.18
CA GLU A 230 -72.06 -11.85 -25.59
C GLU A 230 -73.29 -10.93 -25.67
N VAL A 231 -73.13 -9.64 -25.38
CA VAL A 231 -74.25 -8.68 -25.47
C VAL A 231 -74.65 -8.47 -26.92
N HIS A 232 -73.67 -8.38 -27.82
CA HIS A 232 -73.91 -8.21 -29.25
C HIS A 232 -74.71 -9.39 -29.82
N ASP A 233 -74.33 -10.62 -29.49
CA ASP A 233 -74.95 -11.85 -29.99
C ASP A 233 -76.37 -12.10 -29.42
N LYS A 234 -76.74 -11.41 -28.33
CA LYS A 234 -78.09 -11.48 -27.74
C LYS A 234 -79.14 -10.72 -28.54
N ILE A 235 -78.75 -9.87 -29.50
CA ILE A 235 -79.68 -9.09 -30.32
C ILE A 235 -79.55 -9.52 -31.77
N ILE A 236 -80.68 -9.91 -32.39
CA ILE A 236 -80.73 -10.20 -33.83
C ILE A 236 -81.74 -9.29 -34.52
N MET A 237 -81.46 -8.93 -35.77
CA MET A 237 -82.43 -8.29 -36.66
C MET A 237 -82.83 -9.28 -37.74
N LYS A 238 -84.13 -9.44 -37.97
CA LYS A 238 -84.66 -10.16 -39.13
C LYS A 238 -85.44 -9.19 -40.00
N LYS A 239 -85.19 -9.24 -41.32
CA LYS A 239 -85.99 -8.54 -42.31
C LYS A 239 -86.95 -9.54 -42.93
N GLU A 240 -88.24 -9.24 -42.84
CA GLU A 240 -89.30 -10.12 -43.33
C GLU A 240 -90.20 -9.33 -44.27
N THR A 241 -90.61 -9.95 -45.37
CA THR A 241 -91.62 -9.40 -46.26
C THR A 241 -92.98 -9.91 -45.80
N ILE A 242 -93.90 -8.99 -45.54
CA ILE A 242 -95.22 -9.27 -44.99
C ILE A 242 -96.29 -8.96 -46.03
N THR A 243 -97.28 -9.84 -46.14
CA THR A 243 -98.52 -9.61 -46.90
C THR A 243 -99.67 -9.38 -45.93
N GLY A 244 -100.52 -8.39 -46.19
CA GLY A 244 -101.63 -8.04 -45.30
C GLY A 244 -102.68 -9.14 -45.15
N LEU A 245 -103.46 -9.07 -44.07
CA LEU A 245 -104.57 -9.98 -43.77
C LEU A 245 -105.94 -9.29 -43.80
N GLY A 246 -105.99 -8.01 -44.19
CA GLY A 246 -107.20 -7.18 -44.12
C GLY A 246 -107.52 -6.65 -42.71
N GLY A 247 -106.60 -6.81 -41.75
CA GLY A 247 -106.76 -6.38 -40.35
C GLY A 247 -105.72 -5.37 -39.90
N GLY A 248 -105.90 -4.81 -38.69
CA GLY A 248 -104.94 -3.88 -38.06
C GLY A 248 -103.75 -4.57 -37.38
N TYR A 249 -103.56 -5.88 -37.60
CA TYR A 249 -102.51 -6.66 -37.00
C TYR A 249 -102.06 -7.82 -37.89
N ILE A 250 -100.84 -8.30 -37.68
CA ILE A 250 -100.26 -9.46 -38.39
C ILE A 250 -99.47 -10.33 -37.40
N PHE A 251 -99.45 -11.64 -37.64
CA PHE A 251 -98.65 -12.60 -36.89
C PHE A 251 -97.29 -12.83 -37.57
N LEU A 252 -96.21 -12.71 -36.80
CA LEU A 252 -94.85 -13.08 -37.17
C LEU A 252 -94.40 -14.30 -36.39
N ALA A 253 -93.67 -15.21 -37.03
CA ALA A 253 -93.06 -16.34 -36.34
C ALA A 253 -91.97 -15.84 -35.39
N THR A 254 -92.06 -16.21 -34.13
CA THR A 254 -91.06 -15.86 -33.12
C THR A 254 -89.85 -16.78 -33.29
N PRO A 255 -88.64 -16.26 -33.51
CA PRO A 255 -87.43 -17.07 -33.51
C PRO A 255 -87.28 -17.81 -32.17
N GLU A 256 -86.92 -19.10 -32.24
CA GLU A 256 -86.78 -19.94 -31.05
C GLU A 256 -85.77 -19.34 -30.05
N GLY A 257 -86.20 -19.18 -28.79
CA GLY A 257 -85.37 -18.61 -27.72
C GLY A 257 -85.23 -17.08 -27.76
N TYR A 258 -86.02 -16.38 -28.57
CA TYR A 258 -86.04 -14.92 -28.63
C TYR A 258 -87.40 -14.33 -28.27
N THR A 259 -87.39 -13.10 -27.78
CA THR A 259 -88.58 -12.26 -27.61
C THR A 259 -88.44 -11.01 -28.47
N ILE A 260 -89.54 -10.56 -29.07
CA ILE A 260 -89.52 -9.32 -29.85
C ILE A 260 -89.23 -8.14 -28.94
N MET A 261 -88.28 -7.30 -29.33
CA MET A 261 -88.06 -6.00 -28.69
C MET A 261 -88.93 -4.95 -29.37
N THR A 262 -88.87 -4.92 -30.70
CA THR A 262 -89.60 -3.96 -31.53
C THR A 262 -89.60 -4.44 -32.97
N ALA A 263 -90.48 -3.86 -33.77
CA ALA A 263 -90.47 -3.99 -35.21
C ALA A 263 -90.73 -2.64 -35.84
N VAL A 264 -90.05 -2.39 -36.96
CA VAL A 264 -90.19 -1.15 -37.72
C VAL A 264 -90.40 -1.48 -39.17
N ASN A 265 -91.28 -0.73 -39.82
CA ASN A 265 -91.30 -0.66 -41.27
C ASN A 265 -90.18 0.32 -41.68
N PRO A 266 -89.10 -0.13 -42.34
CA PRO A 266 -87.96 0.73 -42.66
C PRO A 266 -88.26 1.74 -43.77
N ASP A 267 -89.38 1.60 -44.46
CA ASP A 267 -89.77 2.48 -45.57
C ASP A 267 -90.77 3.53 -45.09
N TRP A 268 -90.28 4.76 -44.88
CA TRP A 268 -91.05 5.89 -44.38
C TRP A 268 -92.16 6.35 -45.33
N ALA A 269 -92.18 5.88 -46.58
CA ALA A 269 -93.22 6.16 -47.56
C ALA A 269 -94.41 5.19 -47.46
N ASN A 270 -94.30 4.11 -46.69
CA ASN A 270 -95.39 3.17 -46.49
C ASN A 270 -96.43 3.75 -45.52
N GLU A 271 -97.69 3.72 -45.93
CA GLU A 271 -98.80 4.20 -45.09
C GLU A 271 -99.11 3.28 -43.89
N TYR A 272 -98.47 2.11 -43.82
CA TYR A 272 -98.66 1.07 -42.79
C TYR A 272 -97.47 1.05 -41.82
N CYS A 273 -97.64 1.75 -40.70
CA CYS A 273 -96.63 1.87 -39.65
C CYS A 273 -96.93 0.89 -38.52
N VAL A 274 -95.90 0.20 -38.03
CA VAL A 274 -96.02 -0.63 -36.81
C VAL A 274 -96.22 0.32 -35.63
N THR A 275 -97.32 0.14 -34.89
CA THR A 275 -97.70 0.96 -33.72
C THR A 275 -97.48 0.24 -32.39
N GLY A 276 -97.33 -1.08 -32.44
CA GLY A 276 -97.07 -1.88 -31.25
C GLY A 276 -96.65 -3.29 -31.61
N VAL A 277 -95.99 -3.94 -30.66
CA VAL A 277 -95.65 -5.36 -30.73
C VAL A 277 -96.11 -6.03 -29.45
N SER A 278 -96.58 -7.27 -29.56
CA SER A 278 -96.92 -8.08 -28.39
C SER A 278 -96.55 -9.54 -28.64
N ALA A 279 -96.04 -10.20 -27.61
CA ALA A 279 -95.95 -11.65 -27.61
C ALA A 279 -97.36 -12.25 -27.77
N TYR A 280 -97.46 -13.36 -28.50
CA TYR A 280 -98.70 -14.10 -28.70
C TYR A 280 -98.47 -15.60 -28.50
N ALA A 281 -99.55 -16.32 -28.27
CA ALA A 281 -99.48 -17.76 -28.02
C ALA A 281 -98.91 -18.53 -29.23
N ASN A 282 -98.44 -19.75 -28.99
CA ASN A 282 -98.03 -20.72 -30.01
C ASN A 282 -96.84 -20.29 -30.88
N GLY A 283 -95.89 -19.53 -30.33
CA GLY A 283 -94.65 -19.18 -31.05
C GLY A 283 -94.81 -18.03 -32.04
N TYR A 284 -95.87 -17.23 -31.92
CA TYR A 284 -96.09 -16.05 -32.76
C TYR A 284 -95.96 -14.75 -31.96
N THR A 285 -95.65 -13.68 -32.68
CA THR A 285 -95.66 -12.31 -32.20
C THR A 285 -96.66 -11.53 -33.04
N ILE A 286 -97.48 -10.70 -32.40
CA ILE A 286 -98.39 -9.80 -33.10
C ILE A 286 -97.71 -8.46 -33.32
N LEU A 287 -97.76 -7.99 -34.57
CA LEU A 287 -97.51 -6.60 -34.92
C LEU A 287 -98.84 -5.88 -35.08
N PHE A 288 -98.99 -4.73 -34.43
CA PHE A 288 -100.11 -3.83 -34.62
C PHE A 288 -99.73 -2.72 -35.61
N PHE A 289 -100.69 -2.32 -36.44
CA PHE A 289 -100.50 -1.27 -37.43
C PHE A 289 -101.41 -0.07 -37.16
N ASN A 290 -100.99 1.11 -37.62
CA ASN A 290 -101.76 2.36 -37.53
C ASN A 290 -103.12 2.31 -38.26
N LYS A 291 -103.26 1.44 -39.26
CA LYS A 291 -104.50 1.19 -40.00
C LYS A 291 -104.53 -0.26 -40.51
N ALA A 292 -105.71 -0.70 -40.94
CA ALA A 292 -105.88 -2.03 -41.53
C ALA A 292 -105.00 -2.20 -42.78
N VAL A 293 -104.26 -3.30 -42.84
CA VAL A 293 -103.37 -3.64 -43.95
C VAL A 293 -104.14 -4.53 -44.94
N PRO A 294 -104.44 -4.07 -46.17
CA PRO A 294 -105.16 -4.86 -47.18
C PRO A 294 -104.45 -6.16 -47.55
N THR A 295 -105.19 -7.19 -47.95
CA THR A 295 -104.64 -8.49 -48.36
C THR A 295 -103.73 -8.44 -49.59
N THR A 296 -103.78 -7.34 -50.35
CA THR A 296 -102.94 -7.08 -51.53
C THR A 296 -101.67 -6.28 -51.21
N ALA A 297 -101.56 -5.68 -50.03
CA ALA A 297 -100.40 -4.88 -49.65
C ALA A 297 -99.23 -5.79 -49.23
N THR A 298 -98.03 -5.49 -49.75
CA THR A 298 -96.79 -6.19 -49.40
C THR A 298 -95.71 -5.18 -49.07
N PHE A 299 -95.04 -5.33 -47.92
CA PHE A 299 -93.96 -4.44 -47.47
C PHE A 299 -92.98 -5.20 -46.58
N SER A 300 -91.79 -4.62 -46.37
CA SER A 300 -90.81 -5.19 -45.45
C SER A 300 -90.99 -4.68 -44.03
N VAL A 301 -90.73 -5.54 -43.05
CA VAL A 301 -90.58 -5.16 -41.65
C VAL A 301 -89.25 -5.68 -41.14
N ASN A 302 -88.53 -4.82 -40.43
CA ASN A 302 -87.35 -5.21 -39.66
C ASN A 302 -87.78 -5.46 -38.23
N SER A 303 -87.75 -6.73 -37.80
CA SER A 303 -88.04 -7.15 -36.43
C SER A 303 -86.72 -7.34 -35.68
N PHE A 304 -86.63 -6.72 -34.51
CA PHE A 304 -85.48 -6.84 -33.61
C PHE A 304 -85.86 -7.73 -32.44
N TRP A 305 -85.00 -8.71 -32.17
CA TRP A 305 -85.28 -9.76 -31.22
C TRP A 305 -84.16 -9.84 -30.19
N TYR A 306 -84.53 -10.07 -28.94
CA TYR A 306 -83.63 -10.29 -27.82
C TYR A 306 -83.68 -11.74 -27.37
N LYS A 307 -82.52 -12.37 -27.20
CA LYS A 307 -82.42 -13.76 -26.73
C LYS A 307 -82.75 -13.84 -25.24
N THR A 308 -83.76 -14.63 -24.86
CA THR A 308 -84.27 -14.71 -23.48
C THR A 308 -83.45 -15.60 -22.54
N SER A 309 -82.44 -16.29 -23.07
CA SER A 309 -81.48 -17.11 -22.32
C SER A 309 -80.12 -17.14 -23.01
#